data_AF-A0A9P7N2L2-F1
#
_entry.id   AF-A0A9P7N2L2-F1
#
_cell.length_a   1.000
_cell.length_b   1.000
_cell.length_c   1.000
_cell.angle_alpha   90.00
_cell.angle_beta   90.00
_cell.angle_gamma   90.00
#
_symmetry.space_group_name_H-M   'P 1'
#
loop_
_entity.id
_entity.type
_entity.pdbx_description
1 polymer ?
#
loop_
_entity_poly.entity_id
_entity_poly.type
_entity_poly.pdbx_seq_one_letter_code
_entity_poly.pdbx_strand_id
1 'polypeptide(L)'
;MQLFNEYADQAGYYDVCLLIYHSANYRNPTTISGTWSNLIQQTHEEVMTRLDNPEPDMPTPPMPYEAVSSKIQNIARHTSLDSFVFPIQTLLPEVCRYAVAYQQDATIGADPTWPAQLFLSLGVSHDMIVRVLEGIFDTQDYGFSGMVRNRIIEIIAHVVNDWVAEVRRRGGAGKGGSMGPSVGDLLARCEAALPPPGQGNNTGGSDLADVRRVVRTLRREVAGLIERVPTGSLRFLGTVNQLEPVGAS
;
A
#
# COMPACT_ATOMS: atom_id res chain seq x y z
N MET A 1 18.10 -4.35 -27.88
CA MET A 1 18.41 -4.57 -26.45
C MET A 1 19.73 -3.94 -26.03
N GLN A 2 20.86 -4.11 -26.76
CA GLN A 2 22.14 -3.49 -26.36
C GLN A 2 22.17 -1.95 -26.44
N LEU A 3 21.53 -1.33 -27.44
CA LEU A 3 21.45 0.14 -27.54
C LEU A 3 20.56 0.80 -26.45
N PHE A 4 19.77 0.01 -25.71
CA PHE A 4 18.83 0.50 -24.69
C PHE A 4 19.47 0.61 -23.31
N ASN A 5 20.32 -0.37 -22.94
CA ASN A 5 21.02 -0.37 -21.65
C ASN A 5 22.10 0.73 -21.55
N GLU A 6 22.76 1.11 -22.65
CA GLU A 6 23.85 2.09 -22.61
C GLU A 6 23.38 3.56 -22.66
N TYR A 7 22.17 3.83 -23.15
CA TYR A 7 21.63 5.20 -23.27
C TYR A 7 20.58 5.57 -22.21
N ALA A 8 19.80 4.61 -21.70
CA ALA A 8 18.77 4.90 -20.68
C ALA A 8 19.39 5.22 -19.30
N ASP A 9 20.53 4.62 -19.00
CA ASP A 9 21.27 4.80 -17.74
C ASP A 9 21.96 6.18 -17.66
N GLN A 10 22.32 6.76 -18.81
CA GLN A 10 23.00 8.07 -18.88
C GLN A 10 22.07 9.29 -18.83
N ALA A 11 20.75 9.11 -18.90
CA ALA A 11 19.79 10.21 -18.98
C ALA A 11 18.63 10.13 -17.98
N GLY A 12 18.64 9.15 -17.07
CA GLY A 12 17.64 9.08 -16.00
C GLY A 12 16.25 8.60 -16.41
N TYR A 13 16.15 7.89 -17.53
CA TYR A 13 14.87 7.54 -18.14
C TYR A 13 14.25 6.25 -17.55
N TYR A 14 14.34 6.04 -16.24
CA TYR A 14 13.77 4.85 -15.60
C TYR A 14 12.24 4.81 -15.72
N ASP A 15 11.58 5.97 -15.79
CA ASP A 15 10.16 6.07 -16.10
C ASP A 15 9.85 5.56 -17.51
N VAL A 16 10.64 5.97 -18.52
CA VAL A 16 10.52 5.47 -19.89
C VAL A 16 10.81 3.97 -19.96
N CYS A 17 11.80 3.47 -19.21
CA CYS A 17 12.09 2.03 -19.13
C CYS A 17 10.86 1.24 -18.68
N LEU A 18 10.14 1.69 -17.65
CA LEU A 18 8.92 1.04 -17.17
C LEU A 18 7.81 1.04 -18.21
N LEU A 19 7.64 2.13 -18.97
CA LEU A 19 6.67 2.21 -20.06
C LEU A 19 7.05 1.30 -21.24
N ILE A 20 8.34 1.15 -21.53
CA ILE A 20 8.84 0.23 -22.55
C ILE A 20 8.65 -1.22 -22.11
N TYR A 21 8.93 -1.55 -20.86
CA TYR A 21 8.64 -2.88 -20.30
C TYR A 21 7.15 -3.21 -20.40
N HIS A 22 6.28 -2.24 -20.17
CA HIS A 22 4.84 -2.42 -20.32
C HIS A 22 4.46 -2.74 -21.77
N SER A 23 4.90 -1.91 -22.72
CA SER A 23 4.56 -2.07 -24.15
C SER A 23 5.19 -3.33 -24.77
N ALA A 24 6.36 -3.77 -24.27
CA ALA A 24 7.02 -4.99 -24.70
C ALA A 24 6.51 -6.25 -23.98
N ASN A 25 5.55 -6.14 -23.05
CA ASN A 25 5.10 -7.24 -22.18
C ASN A 25 6.28 -7.97 -21.50
N TYR A 26 7.26 -7.18 -21.03
CA TYR A 26 8.42 -7.68 -20.30
C TYR A 26 8.04 -8.08 -18.87
N ARG A 27 8.53 -9.23 -18.39
CA ARG A 27 8.05 -9.87 -17.16
C ARG A 27 9.17 -10.31 -16.20
N ASN A 28 10.36 -9.70 -16.26
CA ASN A 28 11.40 -9.99 -15.27
C ASN A 28 11.15 -9.15 -14.01
N PRO A 29 10.69 -9.75 -12.89
CA PRO A 29 10.35 -9.01 -11.68
C PRO A 29 11.58 -8.32 -11.06
N THR A 30 12.76 -8.97 -11.08
CA THR A 30 13.99 -8.41 -10.50
C THR A 30 14.41 -7.12 -11.21
N THR A 31 14.39 -7.13 -12.55
CA THR A 31 14.73 -5.94 -13.34
C THR A 31 13.70 -4.83 -13.15
N ILE A 32 12.41 -5.17 -13.11
CA ILE A 32 11.33 -4.20 -12.90
C ILE A 32 11.47 -3.56 -11.51
N SER A 33 11.66 -4.35 -10.45
CA SER A 33 11.85 -3.84 -9.08
C SER A 33 13.10 -2.96 -8.98
N GLY A 34 14.22 -3.37 -9.57
CA GLY A 34 15.45 -2.54 -9.59
C GLY A 34 15.25 -1.21 -10.33
N THR A 35 14.49 -1.21 -11.43
CA THR A 35 14.17 0.02 -12.16
C THR A 35 13.31 0.98 -11.33
N TRP A 36 12.34 0.45 -10.56
CA TRP A 36 11.56 1.25 -9.62
C TRP A 36 12.42 1.85 -8.50
N SER A 37 13.29 1.04 -7.87
CA SER A 37 14.20 1.52 -6.83
C SER A 37 15.09 2.65 -7.36
N ASN A 38 15.65 2.49 -8.56
CA ASN A 38 16.49 3.52 -9.18
C ASN A 38 15.69 4.79 -9.51
N LEU A 39 14.46 4.66 -10.04
CA LEU A 39 13.59 5.80 -10.31
C LEU A 39 13.28 6.61 -9.03
N ILE A 40 12.94 5.92 -7.94
CA ILE A 40 12.63 6.55 -6.65
C ILE A 40 13.86 7.29 -6.12
N GLN A 41 15.02 6.62 -6.14
CA GLN A 41 16.28 7.19 -5.66
C GLN A 41 16.69 8.41 -6.46
N GLN A 42 16.70 8.29 -7.79
CA GLN A 42 17.05 9.39 -8.69
C GLN A 42 16.13 10.59 -8.49
N THR A 43 14.81 10.36 -8.45
CA THR A 43 13.84 11.45 -8.27
C THR A 43 14.06 12.18 -6.95
N HIS A 44 14.39 11.45 -5.88
CA HIS A 44 14.71 12.05 -4.60
C HIS A 44 15.98 12.91 -4.67
N GLU A 45 17.07 12.36 -5.23
CA GLU A 45 18.37 13.05 -5.34
C GLU A 45 18.30 14.31 -6.21
N GLU A 46 17.57 14.26 -7.32
CA GLU A 46 17.34 15.41 -8.20
C GLU A 46 16.61 16.55 -7.48
N VAL A 47 15.58 16.22 -6.70
CA VAL A 47 14.83 17.22 -5.93
C VAL A 47 15.66 17.77 -4.78
N MET A 48 16.38 16.93 -4.05
CA MET A 48 17.27 17.37 -2.97
C MET A 48 18.36 18.31 -3.50
N THR A 49 18.98 17.98 -4.63
CA THR A 49 19.99 18.83 -5.27
C THR A 49 19.45 20.23 -5.60
N ARG A 50 18.19 20.31 -6.05
CA ARG A 50 17.50 21.58 -6.35
C ARG A 50 17.08 22.34 -5.09
N LEU A 51 16.75 21.64 -4.00
CA LEU A 51 16.46 22.26 -2.71
C LEU A 51 17.73 22.84 -2.08
N ASP A 52 18.85 22.15 -2.20
CA ASP A 52 20.15 22.59 -1.69
C ASP A 52 20.76 23.73 -2.52
N ASN A 53 20.47 23.76 -3.83
CA ASN A 53 20.95 24.78 -4.77
C ASN A 53 19.77 25.49 -5.47
N PRO A 54 19.00 26.32 -4.75
CA PRO A 54 17.87 27.01 -5.34
C PRO A 54 18.35 28.04 -6.37
N GLU A 55 17.85 27.93 -7.60
CA GLU A 55 18.09 28.94 -8.62
C GLU A 55 17.19 30.17 -8.38
N PRO A 56 17.73 31.41 -8.37
CA PRO A 56 17.00 32.61 -7.95
C PRO A 56 15.69 32.88 -8.69
N ASP A 57 15.59 32.47 -9.96
CA ASP A 57 14.46 32.74 -10.84
C ASP A 57 13.55 31.52 -11.07
N MET A 58 13.81 30.40 -10.39
CA MET A 58 13.01 29.17 -10.52
C MET A 58 12.07 28.99 -9.33
N PRO A 59 10.86 28.44 -9.56
CA PRO A 59 9.96 28.10 -8.48
C PRO A 59 10.59 27.03 -7.58
N THR A 60 10.34 27.15 -6.27
CA THR A 60 10.74 26.15 -5.27
C THR A 60 10.24 24.78 -5.72
N PRO A 61 11.13 23.77 -5.81
CA PRO A 61 10.70 22.42 -6.18
C PRO A 61 9.75 21.84 -5.13
N PRO A 62 8.89 20.88 -5.51
CA PRO A 62 8.08 20.13 -4.55
C PRO A 62 8.98 19.35 -3.59
N MET A 63 8.43 18.88 -2.47
CA MET A 63 9.18 18.01 -1.57
C MET A 63 9.50 16.66 -2.25
N PRO A 64 10.59 15.97 -1.89
CA PRO A 64 11.02 14.76 -2.61
C PRO A 64 9.94 13.67 -2.67
N TYR A 65 9.20 13.46 -1.57
CA TYR A 65 8.09 12.50 -1.54
C TYR A 65 6.93 12.85 -2.49
N GLU A 66 6.66 14.14 -2.71
CA GLU A 66 5.62 14.61 -3.64
C GLU A 66 6.05 14.36 -5.08
N ALA A 67 7.32 14.60 -5.40
CA ALA A 67 7.89 14.31 -6.72
C ALA A 67 7.89 12.81 -7.02
N VAL A 68 8.32 11.98 -6.06
CA VAL A 68 8.25 10.51 -6.17
C VAL A 68 6.81 10.04 -6.36
N SER A 69 5.88 10.54 -5.55
CA SER A 69 4.45 10.22 -5.68
C SER A 69 3.92 10.60 -7.07
N SER A 70 4.29 11.77 -7.57
CA SER A 70 3.90 12.25 -8.90
C SER A 70 4.45 11.36 -10.02
N LYS A 71 5.70 10.90 -9.93
CA LYS A 71 6.30 9.95 -10.89
C LYS A 71 5.56 8.61 -10.90
N ILE A 72 5.29 8.05 -9.72
CA ILE A 72 4.53 6.79 -9.58
C ILE A 72 3.12 6.95 -10.17
N GLN A 73 2.43 8.05 -9.86
CA GLN A 73 1.10 8.34 -10.42
C GLN A 73 1.10 8.47 -11.93
N ASN A 74 2.09 9.15 -12.49
CA ASN A 74 2.21 9.29 -13.94
C ASN A 74 2.40 7.93 -14.61
N ILE A 75 3.25 7.05 -14.07
CA ILE A 75 3.43 5.71 -14.64
C ILE A 75 2.16 4.86 -14.47
N ALA A 76 1.49 4.92 -13.32
CA ALA A 76 0.24 4.22 -13.06
C ALA A 76 -0.94 4.70 -13.94
N ARG A 77 -0.88 5.91 -14.51
CA ARG A 77 -1.88 6.39 -15.50
C ARG A 77 -1.63 5.85 -16.90
N HIS A 78 -0.36 5.59 -17.24
CA HIS A 78 0.05 5.09 -18.56
C HIS A 78 0.15 3.56 -18.61
N THR A 79 0.02 2.90 -17.46
CA THR A 79 0.05 1.45 -17.31
C THR A 79 -1.18 1.01 -16.53
N SER A 80 -1.74 -0.16 -16.82
CA SER A 80 -2.78 -0.70 -15.94
C SER A 80 -2.17 -1.07 -14.58
N LEU A 81 -2.92 -0.93 -13.48
CA LEU A 81 -2.49 -1.44 -12.16
C LEU A 81 -2.33 -2.97 -12.14
N ASP A 82 -2.94 -3.67 -13.10
CA ASP A 82 -2.79 -5.12 -13.31
C ASP A 82 -1.56 -5.46 -14.18
N SER A 83 -0.76 -4.45 -14.55
CA SER A 83 0.46 -4.64 -15.32
C SER A 83 1.55 -5.27 -14.48
N PHE A 84 2.31 -6.20 -15.06
CA PHE A 84 3.52 -6.75 -14.45
C PHE A 84 4.57 -5.68 -14.09
N VAL A 85 4.50 -4.51 -14.73
CA VAL A 85 5.39 -3.38 -14.42
C VAL A 85 4.95 -2.56 -13.21
N PHE A 86 3.75 -2.80 -12.67
CA PHE A 86 3.25 -2.15 -11.45
C PHE A 86 3.04 -3.19 -10.32
N PRO A 87 4.11 -3.85 -9.84
CA PRO A 87 4.00 -4.92 -8.85
C PRO A 87 3.75 -4.35 -7.45
N ILE A 88 2.48 -4.14 -7.07
CA ILE A 88 2.08 -3.58 -5.77
C ILE A 88 2.76 -4.31 -4.60
N GLN A 89 2.88 -5.64 -4.70
CA GLN A 89 3.50 -6.52 -3.70
C GLN A 89 4.96 -6.18 -3.38
N THR A 90 5.70 -5.58 -4.32
CA THR A 90 7.11 -5.18 -4.10
C THR A 90 7.28 -3.66 -4.10
N LEU A 91 6.44 -2.93 -4.83
CA LEU A 91 6.54 -1.48 -4.95
C LEU A 91 6.07 -0.76 -3.69
N LEU A 92 4.96 -1.19 -3.07
CA LEU A 92 4.50 -0.58 -1.83
C LEU A 92 5.52 -0.71 -0.69
N PRO A 93 6.10 -1.91 -0.41
CA PRO A 93 7.18 -2.04 0.57
C PRO A 93 8.38 -1.14 0.28
N GLU A 94 8.75 -1.02 -1.01
CA GLU A 94 9.87 -0.17 -1.42
C GLU A 94 9.61 1.32 -1.18
N VAL A 95 8.40 1.80 -1.45
CA VAL A 95 8.00 3.18 -1.16
C VAL A 95 7.94 3.44 0.34
N CYS A 96 7.41 2.49 1.13
CA CYS A 96 7.45 2.59 2.59
C CYS A 96 8.89 2.67 3.10
N ARG A 97 9.79 1.82 2.57
CA ARG A 97 11.20 1.77 2.96
C ARG A 97 11.89 3.09 2.65
N TYR A 98 11.67 3.61 1.44
CA TYR A 98 12.12 4.94 1.03
C TYR A 98 11.65 6.02 2.02
N ALA A 99 10.35 6.02 2.35
CA ALA A 99 9.78 7.04 3.22
C ALA A 99 10.46 7.10 4.60
N VAL A 100 10.72 5.93 5.20
CA VAL A 100 11.43 5.86 6.49
C VAL A 100 12.91 6.19 6.34
N ALA A 101 13.60 5.61 5.36
CA ALA A 101 15.03 5.76 5.19
C ALA A 101 15.45 7.23 4.96
N TYR A 102 14.62 7.99 4.27
CA TYR A 102 14.84 9.40 3.95
C TYR A 102 14.00 10.37 4.80
N GLN A 103 13.39 9.90 5.89
CA GLN A 103 12.57 10.71 6.81
C GLN A 103 11.53 11.56 6.06
N GLN A 104 10.93 10.99 5.02
CA GLN A 104 9.87 11.64 4.26
C GLN A 104 8.54 11.50 5.00
N ASP A 105 8.46 12.15 6.16
CA ASP A 105 7.38 12.01 7.12
C ASP A 105 7.14 13.30 7.92
N ALA A 106 6.54 13.21 9.11
CA ALA A 106 6.15 14.40 9.87
C ALA A 106 7.34 15.29 10.25
N THR A 107 8.57 14.77 10.23
CA THR A 107 9.79 15.58 10.46
C THR A 107 9.99 16.67 9.41
N ILE A 108 9.46 16.49 8.21
CA ILE A 108 9.45 17.47 7.12
C ILE A 108 8.05 18.00 6.81
N GLY A 109 7.08 17.75 7.69
CA GLY A 109 5.68 18.15 7.53
C GLY A 109 4.85 17.25 6.60
N ALA A 110 5.37 16.09 6.17
CA ALA A 110 4.61 15.12 5.38
C ALA A 110 3.73 14.23 6.27
N ASP A 111 2.61 13.74 5.73
CA ASP A 111 1.80 12.74 6.44
C ASP A 111 2.58 11.40 6.48
N PRO A 112 2.84 10.81 7.67
CA PRO A 112 3.60 9.57 7.80
C PRO A 112 2.99 8.36 7.06
N THR A 113 1.72 8.46 6.67
CA THR A 113 0.94 7.43 5.97
C THR A 113 0.80 7.68 4.47
N TRP A 114 1.47 8.71 3.92
CA TRP A 114 1.46 9.04 2.49
C TRP A 114 1.75 7.85 1.56
N PRO A 115 2.62 6.86 1.90
CA PRO A 115 2.84 5.72 1.01
C PRO A 115 1.55 4.93 0.78
N ALA A 116 0.74 4.69 1.80
CA ALA A 116 -0.52 3.98 1.63
C ALA A 116 -1.57 4.87 0.94
N GLN A 117 -1.63 6.16 1.29
CA GLN A 117 -2.55 7.11 0.65
C GLN A 117 -2.32 7.21 -0.86
N LEU A 118 -1.05 7.17 -1.29
CA LEU A 118 -0.69 7.13 -2.70
C LEU A 118 -1.37 5.95 -3.41
N PHE A 119 -1.22 4.72 -2.90
CA PHE A 119 -1.80 3.54 -3.55
C PHE A 119 -3.33 3.51 -3.46
N LEU A 120 -3.91 4.01 -2.36
CA LEU A 120 -5.36 4.20 -2.25
C LEU A 120 -5.86 5.18 -3.32
N SER A 121 -5.17 6.31 -3.53
CA SER A 121 -5.51 7.32 -4.54
C SER A 121 -5.40 6.79 -5.97
N LEU A 122 -4.54 5.79 -6.20
CA LEU A 122 -4.41 5.08 -7.46
C LEU A 122 -5.56 4.10 -7.70
N GLY A 123 -6.35 3.77 -6.68
CA GLY A 123 -7.45 2.80 -6.78
C GLY A 123 -7.06 1.37 -6.42
N VAL A 124 -5.90 1.16 -5.78
CA VAL A 124 -5.56 -0.14 -5.21
C VAL A 124 -6.50 -0.43 -4.04
N SER A 125 -7.11 -1.62 -4.03
CA SER A 125 -8.04 -2.01 -2.97
C SER A 125 -7.38 -2.02 -1.59
N HIS A 126 -8.10 -1.57 -0.57
CA HIS A 126 -7.67 -1.64 0.85
C HIS A 126 -7.16 -3.03 1.23
N ASP A 127 -7.88 -4.07 0.81
CA ASP A 127 -7.54 -5.46 1.08
C ASP A 127 -6.13 -5.83 0.55
N MET A 128 -5.81 -5.49 -0.70
CA MET A 128 -4.47 -5.71 -1.26
C MET A 128 -3.41 -4.96 -0.46
N ILE A 129 -3.63 -3.70 -0.13
CA ILE A 129 -2.68 -2.88 0.65
C ILE A 129 -2.46 -3.50 2.03
N VAL A 130 -3.53 -3.88 2.73
CA VAL A 130 -3.47 -4.52 4.06
C VAL A 130 -2.67 -5.83 3.99
N ARG A 131 -2.92 -6.69 2.99
CA ARG A 131 -2.17 -7.95 2.84
C ARG A 131 -0.67 -7.71 2.63
N VAL A 132 -0.30 -6.71 1.84
CA VAL A 132 1.11 -6.36 1.60
C VAL A 132 1.75 -5.84 2.89
N LEU A 133 1.09 -4.92 3.59
CA LEU A 133 1.58 -4.36 4.85
C LEU A 133 1.66 -5.42 5.96
N GLU A 134 0.72 -6.36 6.00
CA GLU A 134 0.77 -7.53 6.88
C GLU A 134 2.01 -8.39 6.61
N GLY A 135 2.34 -8.61 5.34
CA GLY A 135 3.59 -9.26 4.94
C GLY A 135 4.82 -8.56 5.51
N ILE A 136 4.92 -7.23 5.36
CA ILE A 136 6.02 -6.43 5.93
C ILE A 136 6.06 -6.56 7.47
N PHE A 137 4.88 -6.48 8.11
CA PHE A 137 4.74 -6.55 9.56
C PHE A 137 5.17 -7.91 10.14
N ASP A 138 4.93 -8.99 9.40
CA ASP A 138 5.19 -10.37 9.81
C ASP A 138 6.63 -10.79 9.53
N THR A 139 7.17 -10.49 8.34
CA THR A 139 8.53 -10.91 7.99
C THR A 139 9.59 -10.02 8.62
N GLN A 140 9.23 -8.78 9.01
CA GLN A 140 10.17 -7.74 9.46
C GLN A 140 11.27 -7.44 8.42
N ASP A 141 11.01 -7.79 7.16
CA ASP A 141 11.90 -7.49 6.04
C ASP A 141 11.85 -6.00 5.69
N TYR A 142 12.63 -5.60 4.68
CA TYR A 142 12.68 -4.23 4.17
C TYR A 142 13.16 -3.18 5.19
N GLY A 143 13.84 -3.60 6.26
CA GLY A 143 14.34 -2.71 7.30
C GLY A 143 13.31 -2.32 8.36
N PHE A 144 12.12 -2.93 8.34
CA PHE A 144 11.05 -2.67 9.32
C PHE A 144 11.18 -3.55 10.56
N SER A 145 12.30 -3.41 11.26
CA SER A 145 12.57 -4.08 12.52
C SER A 145 12.66 -3.08 13.68
N GLY A 146 12.55 -3.58 14.91
CA GLY A 146 12.62 -2.76 16.12
C GLY A 146 11.54 -1.67 16.16
N MET A 147 11.94 -0.42 16.46
CA MET A 147 11.01 0.72 16.60
C MET A 147 10.40 1.16 15.26
N VAL A 148 11.08 0.94 14.14
CA VAL A 148 10.59 1.29 12.80
C VAL A 148 9.32 0.51 12.43
N ARG A 149 9.13 -0.68 13.03
CA ARG A 149 7.90 -1.47 12.88
C ARG A 149 6.64 -0.73 13.37
N ASN A 150 6.77 0.21 14.32
CA ASN A 150 5.65 1.03 14.77
C ASN A 150 5.06 1.86 13.63
N ARG A 151 5.90 2.28 12.66
CA ARG A 151 5.42 3.00 11.48
C ARG A 151 4.52 2.13 10.61
N ILE A 152 4.85 0.86 10.42
CA ILE A 152 4.00 -0.06 9.66
C ILE A 152 2.65 -0.27 10.36
N ILE A 153 2.65 -0.35 11.70
CA ILE A 153 1.41 -0.45 12.47
C ILE A 153 0.52 0.79 12.26
N GLU A 154 1.11 1.99 12.27
CA GLU A 154 0.39 3.24 11.99
C GLU A 154 -0.19 3.24 10.57
N ILE A 155 0.58 2.83 9.57
CA ILE A 155 0.12 2.76 8.17
C ILE A 155 -1.02 1.73 8.02
N ILE A 156 -0.91 0.55 8.64
CA ILE A 156 -1.98 -0.46 8.66
C ILE A 156 -3.25 0.14 9.29
N ALA A 157 -3.11 0.80 10.43
CA ALA A 157 -4.24 1.43 11.13
C ALA A 157 -4.93 2.48 10.24
N HIS A 158 -4.16 3.30 9.52
CA HIS A 158 -4.70 4.27 8.57
C HIS A 158 -5.52 3.60 7.46
N VAL A 159 -4.97 2.57 6.80
CA VAL A 159 -5.66 1.88 5.70
C VAL A 159 -6.93 1.19 6.18
N VAL A 160 -6.88 0.53 7.34
CA VAL A 160 -8.07 -0.13 7.90
C VAL A 160 -9.12 0.89 8.34
N ASN A 161 -8.72 2.04 8.89
CA ASN A 161 -9.64 3.12 9.22
C ASN A 161 -10.37 3.66 7.99
N ASP A 162 -9.64 3.91 6.90
CA ASP A 162 -10.23 4.34 5.63
C ASP A 162 -11.17 3.26 5.06
N TRP A 163 -10.78 1.98 5.17
CA TRP A 163 -11.63 0.86 4.74
C TRP A 163 -12.94 0.76 5.56
N VAL A 164 -12.87 0.97 6.88
CA VAL A 164 -14.06 1.00 7.75
C VAL A 164 -14.98 2.15 7.38
N ALA A 165 -14.43 3.34 7.13
CA ALA A 165 -15.19 4.48 6.66
C ALA A 165 -15.86 4.20 5.30
N GLU A 166 -15.15 3.56 4.38
CA GLU A 166 -15.66 3.14 3.07
C GLU A 166 -16.84 2.17 3.19
N VAL A 167 -16.69 1.12 3.99
CA VAL A 167 -17.74 0.10 4.21
C VAL A 167 -18.97 0.73 4.85
N ARG A 168 -18.79 1.64 5.81
CA ARG A 168 -19.88 2.41 6.43
C ARG A 168 -20.60 3.28 5.40
N ARG A 169 -19.85 4.02 4.58
CA ARG A 169 -20.41 4.91 3.55
C ARG A 169 -21.21 4.16 2.50
N ARG A 170 -20.79 2.93 2.15
CA ARG A 170 -21.50 2.06 1.21
C ARG A 170 -22.69 1.29 1.81
N GLY A 171 -22.97 1.44 3.11
CA GLY A 171 -24.12 0.81 3.76
C GLY A 171 -23.93 -0.67 4.14
N GLY A 172 -22.69 -1.16 4.22
CA GLY A 172 -22.37 -2.56 4.53
C GLY A 172 -22.35 -3.47 3.29
N ALA A 173 -21.53 -4.53 3.36
CA ALA A 173 -21.28 -5.64 2.41
C ALA A 173 -21.79 -5.48 0.95
N GLY A 174 -21.49 -4.35 0.29
CA GLY A 174 -21.51 -4.27 -1.16
C GLY A 174 -20.37 -5.09 -1.77
N LYS A 175 -20.45 -5.41 -3.06
CA LYS A 175 -19.51 -6.25 -3.87
C LYS A 175 -18.01 -5.83 -3.87
N GLY A 176 -17.58 -4.92 -3.00
CA GLY A 176 -16.22 -4.35 -2.95
C GLY A 176 -15.36 -4.82 -1.77
N GLY A 177 -15.43 -6.10 -1.39
CA GLY A 177 -14.57 -6.71 -0.37
C GLY A 177 -15.13 -6.58 1.05
N SER A 178 -15.65 -7.67 1.61
CA SER A 178 -15.98 -7.74 3.04
C SER A 178 -14.70 -7.86 3.84
N MET A 179 -14.52 -7.02 4.86
CA MET A 179 -13.46 -7.24 5.86
C MET A 179 -13.66 -8.60 6.52
N GLY A 180 -12.65 -9.46 6.38
CA GLY A 180 -12.66 -10.79 6.99
C GLY A 180 -12.13 -10.79 8.42
N PRO A 181 -12.30 -11.91 9.15
CA PRO A 181 -11.71 -12.11 10.48
C PRO A 181 -10.20 -11.86 10.55
N SER A 182 -9.47 -12.15 9.47
CA SER A 182 -8.02 -11.94 9.37
C SER A 182 -7.60 -10.49 9.64
N VAL A 183 -8.41 -9.50 9.29
CA VAL A 183 -8.12 -8.09 9.57
C VAL A 183 -8.21 -7.81 11.08
N GLY A 184 -9.16 -8.43 11.77
CA GLY A 184 -9.27 -8.35 13.22
C GLY A 184 -8.09 -8.99 13.93
N ASP A 185 -7.64 -10.16 13.45
CA ASP A 185 -6.47 -10.86 13.95
C ASP A 185 -5.19 -10.03 13.73
N LEU A 186 -5.01 -9.44 12.54
CA LEU A 186 -3.92 -8.53 12.24
C LEU A 186 -3.88 -7.35 13.22
N LEU A 187 -5.01 -6.66 13.44
CA LEU A 187 -5.08 -5.55 14.40
C LEU A 187 -4.75 -5.98 15.83
N ALA A 188 -5.14 -7.20 16.23
CA ALA A 188 -4.76 -7.75 17.54
C ALA A 188 -3.25 -7.99 17.65
N ARG A 189 -2.62 -8.53 16.59
CA ARG A 189 -1.16 -8.70 16.51
C ARG A 189 -0.45 -7.34 16.53
N CYS A 190 -0.95 -6.34 15.81
CA CYS A 190 -0.43 -4.98 15.85
C CYS A 190 -0.51 -4.37 17.26
N GLU A 191 -1.64 -4.50 17.96
CA GLU A 191 -1.77 -4.00 19.34
C GLU A 191 -0.76 -4.63 20.30
N ALA A 192 -0.56 -5.96 20.18
CA ALA A 192 0.38 -6.72 21.00
C ALA A 192 1.84 -6.39 20.68
N ALA A 193 2.13 -6.01 19.43
CA ALA A 193 3.46 -5.62 18.97
C ALA A 193 3.88 -4.22 19.44
N LEU A 194 2.94 -3.31 19.72
CA LEU A 194 3.25 -1.97 20.19
C LEU A 194 3.90 -2.01 21.59
N PRO A 195 4.99 -1.26 21.83
CA PRO A 195 5.69 -1.25 23.11
C PRO A 195 4.81 -0.73 24.26
N PRO A 196 5.03 -1.16 25.51
CA PRO A 196 4.19 -0.78 26.65
C PRO A 196 3.96 0.74 26.75
N PRO A 197 2.82 1.21 27.30
CA PRO A 197 2.57 2.63 27.47
C PRO A 197 3.73 3.36 28.17
N GLY A 198 4.17 4.47 27.60
CA GLY A 198 5.33 5.24 28.07
C GLY A 198 6.69 4.67 27.66
N GLN A 199 6.74 3.60 26.87
CA GLN A 199 7.97 3.05 26.28
C GLN A 199 7.93 3.09 24.75
N GLY A 200 9.12 3.21 24.16
CA GLY A 200 9.31 3.27 22.71
C GLY A 200 8.92 4.62 22.11
N ASN A 201 9.11 4.74 20.81
CA ASN A 201 8.71 5.90 20.03
C ASN A 201 8.27 5.48 18.62
N ASN A 202 7.72 6.45 17.88
CA ASN A 202 7.41 6.33 16.46
C ASN A 202 7.97 7.56 15.75
N THR A 203 9.30 7.64 15.65
CA THR A 203 9.97 8.81 15.06
C THR A 203 9.37 9.16 13.71
N GLY A 204 8.97 10.42 13.53
CA GLY A 204 8.34 10.95 12.32
C GLY A 204 6.89 10.55 12.08
N GLY A 205 6.28 9.77 13.00
CA GLY A 205 4.88 9.37 12.96
C GLY A 205 4.10 9.85 14.18
N SER A 206 2.87 9.38 14.33
CA SER A 206 1.98 9.74 15.45
C SER A 206 2.46 9.16 16.79
N ASP A 207 2.04 9.80 17.89
CA ASP A 207 2.30 9.31 19.25
C ASP A 207 1.76 7.87 19.44
N LEU A 208 2.53 7.03 20.12
CA LEU A 208 2.20 5.61 20.29
C LEU A 208 0.92 5.39 21.12
N ALA A 209 0.56 6.30 22.03
CA ALA A 209 -0.70 6.22 22.76
C ALA A 209 -1.89 6.45 21.82
N ASP A 210 -1.75 7.38 20.87
CA ASP A 210 -2.77 7.65 19.85
C ASP A 210 -2.89 6.48 18.87
N VAL A 211 -1.76 5.96 18.36
CA VAL A 211 -1.76 4.76 17.49
C VAL A 211 -2.44 3.59 18.20
N ARG A 212 -2.11 3.36 19.48
CA ARG A 212 -2.75 2.30 20.28
C ARG A 212 -4.25 2.50 20.44
N ARG A 213 -4.69 3.75 20.67
CA ARG A 213 -6.11 4.09 20.78
C ARG A 213 -6.85 3.83 19.46
N VAL A 214 -6.25 4.21 18.33
CA VAL A 214 -6.80 3.97 17.00
C VAL A 214 -6.93 2.47 16.74
N VAL A 215 -5.85 1.69 16.92
CA VAL A 215 -5.86 0.23 16.70
C VAL A 215 -6.94 -0.45 17.55
N ARG A 216 -7.08 -0.10 18.83
CA ARG A 216 -8.13 -0.65 19.71
C ARG A 216 -9.54 -0.31 19.23
N THR A 217 -9.73 0.91 18.76
CA THR A 217 -11.03 1.37 18.22
C THR A 217 -11.36 0.57 16.97
N LEU A 218 -10.44 0.51 16.01
CA LEU A 218 -10.61 -0.25 14.78
C LEU A 218 -10.90 -1.72 15.03
N ARG A 219 -10.22 -2.35 16.00
CA ARG A 219 -10.49 -3.77 16.32
C ARG A 219 -11.95 -4.00 16.73
N ARG A 220 -12.51 -3.10 17.55
CA ARG A 220 -13.93 -3.18 17.96
C ARG A 220 -14.87 -2.92 16.78
N GLU A 221 -14.53 -1.96 15.92
CA GLU A 221 -15.34 -1.63 14.75
C GLU A 221 -15.34 -2.75 13.72
N VAL A 222 -14.18 -3.33 13.42
CA VAL A 222 -14.03 -4.47 12.52
C VAL A 222 -14.78 -5.69 13.05
N ALA A 223 -14.66 -6.00 14.35
CA ALA A 223 -15.44 -7.08 14.97
C ALA A 223 -16.96 -6.86 14.80
N GLY A 224 -17.45 -5.65 15.08
CA GLY A 224 -18.86 -5.31 14.91
C GLY A 224 -19.34 -5.32 13.45
N LEU A 225 -18.45 -5.09 12.48
CA LEU A 225 -18.76 -5.23 11.06
C LEU A 225 -18.84 -6.71 10.64
N ILE A 226 -17.95 -7.56 11.15
CA ILE A 226 -17.94 -9.01 10.87
C ILE A 226 -19.22 -9.66 11.39
N GLU A 227 -19.63 -9.37 12.63
CA GLU A 227 -20.85 -9.92 13.23
C GLU A 227 -22.14 -9.51 12.48
N ARG A 228 -22.11 -8.37 11.79
CA ARG A 228 -23.25 -7.86 11.00
C ARG A 228 -23.36 -8.48 9.61
N VAL A 229 -22.34 -9.20 9.13
CA VAL A 229 -22.46 -9.99 7.89
C VAL A 229 -23.33 -11.20 8.21
N PRO A 230 -24.58 -11.27 7.74
CA PRO A 230 -25.41 -12.43 8.01
C PRO A 230 -24.74 -13.65 7.37
N THR A 231 -24.69 -14.77 8.09
CA THR A 231 -24.28 -16.10 7.61
C THR A 231 -25.23 -16.66 6.52
N GLY A 232 -25.85 -15.80 5.71
CA GLY A 232 -27.05 -16.04 4.92
C GLY A 232 -26.85 -16.20 3.42
N SER A 233 -25.66 -16.56 2.94
CA SER A 233 -25.41 -16.75 1.50
C SER A 233 -24.94 -18.17 1.13
N LEU A 234 -25.69 -19.18 1.60
CA LEU A 234 -25.61 -20.58 1.12
C LEU A 234 -26.99 -21.23 0.99
N ARG A 235 -27.99 -20.52 0.44
CA ARG A 235 -29.28 -21.14 0.06
C ARG A 235 -29.80 -20.65 -1.28
N PHE A 236 -29.24 -21.17 -2.37
CA PHE A 236 -29.82 -21.33 -3.72
C PHE A 236 -28.83 -22.29 -4.44
N LEU A 237 -29.15 -23.46 -5.01
CA LEU A 237 -30.35 -24.03 -5.61
C LEU A 237 -30.40 -25.54 -5.31
N GLY A 238 -31.56 -26.02 -4.87
CA GLY A 238 -31.88 -27.45 -4.81
C GLY A 238 -33.33 -27.64 -5.20
N THR A 239 -33.71 -27.23 -6.42
CA THR A 239 -34.98 -27.67 -7.01
C THR A 239 -34.85 -29.16 -7.30
N VAL A 240 -35.41 -29.96 -6.41
CA VAL A 240 -35.67 -31.38 -6.59
C VAL A 240 -36.63 -31.51 -7.78
N ASN A 241 -36.12 -31.94 -8.93
CA ASN A 241 -36.95 -32.45 -10.01
C ASN A 241 -37.49 -33.81 -9.54
N GLN A 242 -38.80 -33.87 -9.30
CA GLN A 242 -39.53 -35.14 -9.20
C GLN A 242 -39.52 -35.79 -10.59
N LEU A 243 -38.77 -36.89 -10.72
CA LEU A 243 -38.91 -37.84 -11.82
C LEU A 243 -40.00 -38.85 -11.42
N GLU A 244 -41.13 -38.84 -12.13
CA GLU A 244 -42.11 -39.92 -12.05
C GLU A 244 -41.55 -41.22 -12.67
N PRO A 245 -41.86 -42.40 -12.11
CA PRO A 245 -41.45 -43.66 -12.70
C PRO A 245 -42.44 -44.07 -13.81
N VAL A 246 -41.92 -44.29 -15.01
CA VAL A 246 -42.65 -44.97 -16.09
C VAL A 246 -42.85 -46.43 -15.66
N GLY A 247 -44.09 -46.77 -15.32
CA GLY A 247 -44.53 -48.14 -15.06
C GLY A 247 -44.62 -48.93 -16.37
N ALA A 248 -43.99 -50.11 -16.36
CA ALA A 248 -44.13 -51.13 -17.37
C ALA A 248 -45.49 -51.83 -17.25
N SER A 249 -46.23 -51.92 -18.36
CA SER A 249 -47.02 -53.08 -18.84
C SER A 249 -47.55 -52.79 -20.23
#